data_AF-A0A973PNT4-F1
#
_entry.id   AF-A0A973PNT4-F1
#
_cell.length_a   1.000
_cell.length_b   1.000
_cell.length_c   1.000
_cell.angle_alpha   90.00
_cell.angle_beta   90.00
_cell.angle_gamma   90.00
#
_symmetry.space_group_name_H-M   'P 1'
#
loop_
_entity.id
_entity.type
_entity.pdbx_description
1 polymer ?
#
loop_
_entity_poly.entity_id
_entity_poly.type
_entity_poly.pdbx_seq_one_letter_code
_entity_poly.pdbx_strand_id
1 'polypeptide(L)'
;MDGEGRALRRWLWLVPAVLGAGAATLIMVILPPDRTLDSVFEVLYKVSPLVFAVLAVAGFPRRPGLGLALLCALVVGYMGVLDTVNVLHVFAYAESADQKAAFPELYQFMIFMNSFTVLAVLFAYRLGGASGDRVLKAGLASVLVVVSGLNDLSMWVLGDWPEGRPATLSWASHIAVFVGGPPSVAVAVVFCAVHFVLAGIVLALPVRRWADRLLPAAA
;
A
#
# COMPACT_ATOMS: atom_id res chain seq x y z
N MET A 1 5.16 32.71 22.48
CA MET A 1 4.91 31.27 22.73
C MET A 1 4.67 30.48 21.43
N ASP A 2 5.04 31.03 20.26
CA ASP A 2 4.69 30.47 18.94
C ASP A 2 5.75 29.50 18.37
N GLY A 3 6.76 29.17 19.16
CA GLY A 3 7.85 28.26 18.78
C GLY A 3 7.50 26.79 19.01
N GLU A 4 6.92 26.46 20.16
CA GLU A 4 6.60 25.09 20.56
C GLU A 4 5.48 24.49 19.70
N GLY A 5 4.41 25.23 19.41
CA GLY A 5 3.32 24.76 18.54
C GLY A 5 3.76 24.47 17.10
N ARG A 6 4.72 25.24 16.56
CA ARG A 6 5.34 24.98 15.25
C ARG A 6 6.29 23.79 15.28
N ALA A 7 7.01 23.58 16.38
CA ALA A 7 7.84 22.40 16.56
C ALA A 7 6.99 21.13 16.64
N LEU A 8 5.91 21.13 17.42
CA LEU A 8 5.01 19.97 17.56
C LEU A 8 4.36 19.58 16.22
N ARG A 9 3.87 20.56 15.46
CA ARG A 9 3.34 20.34 14.10
C ARG A 9 4.35 19.71 13.13
N ARG A 10 5.65 19.95 13.31
CA ARG A 10 6.70 19.37 12.45
C ARG A 10 6.92 17.88 12.67
N TRP A 11 6.46 17.32 13.79
CA TRP A 11 6.67 15.92 14.15
C TRP A 11 5.41 15.07 14.08
N LEU A 12 4.24 15.66 13.76
CA LEU A 12 2.97 14.93 13.67
C LEU A 12 2.99 13.77 12.67
N TRP A 13 3.86 13.82 11.65
CA TRP A 13 4.04 12.74 10.69
C TRP A 13 4.68 11.48 11.31
N LEU A 14 5.38 11.60 12.44
CA LEU A 14 5.99 10.46 13.13
C LEU A 14 4.95 9.51 13.71
N VAL A 15 3.81 10.02 14.19
CA VAL A 15 2.75 9.19 14.78
C VAL A 15 2.26 8.14 13.76
N PRO A 16 1.77 8.51 12.57
CA PRO A 16 1.40 7.53 11.57
C PRO A 16 2.61 6.75 11.04
N ALA A 17 3.83 7.30 11.05
CA ALA A 17 5.02 6.54 10.65
C ALA A 17 5.29 5.37 11.61
N VAL A 18 5.23 5.60 12.92
CA VAL A 18 5.43 4.58 13.96
C VAL A 18 4.30 3.56 13.94
N LEU A 19 3.05 4.00 13.79
CA LEU A 19 1.90 3.08 13.67
C LEU A 19 1.99 2.20 12.43
N GLY A 20 2.34 2.78 11.28
CA GLY A 20 2.52 2.04 10.03
C GLY A 20 3.67 1.05 10.10
N ALA A 21 4.83 1.48 10.60
CA ALA A 21 5.99 0.60 10.78
C ALA A 21 5.70 -0.52 11.78
N GLY A 22 5.09 -0.20 12.92
CA GLY A 22 4.72 -1.19 13.94
C GLY A 22 3.72 -2.23 13.41
N ALA A 23 2.68 -1.80 12.70
CA ALA A 23 1.70 -2.70 12.08
C ALA A 23 2.34 -3.56 10.97
N ALA A 24 3.21 -2.98 10.14
CA ALA A 24 3.96 -3.73 9.13
C ALA A 24 4.88 -4.77 9.76
N THR A 25 5.63 -4.43 10.81
CA THR A 25 6.48 -5.38 11.55
C THR A 25 5.66 -6.49 12.20
N LEU A 26 4.53 -6.15 12.81
CA LEU A 26 3.63 -7.15 13.40
C LEU A 26 3.16 -8.16 12.33
N ILE A 27 2.70 -7.70 11.17
CA ILE A 27 2.21 -8.57 10.10
C ILE A 27 3.33 -9.34 9.41
N MET A 28 4.47 -8.69 9.12
CA MET A 28 5.52 -9.25 8.28
C MET A 28 6.53 -10.11 9.04
N VAL A 29 6.71 -9.89 10.34
CA VAL A 29 7.79 -10.51 11.13
C VAL A 29 7.25 -11.34 12.29
N ILE A 30 6.15 -10.91 12.91
CA ILE A 30 5.65 -11.55 14.15
C ILE A 30 4.54 -12.55 13.85
N LEU A 31 3.57 -12.19 13.02
CA LEU A 31 2.44 -13.04 12.68
C LEU A 31 2.82 -14.09 11.63
N PRO A 32 2.23 -15.30 11.70
CA PRO A 32 2.45 -16.31 10.68
C PRO A 32 1.91 -15.81 9.33
N PRO A 33 2.62 -16.11 8.22
CA PRO A 33 2.17 -15.70 6.90
C PRO A 33 0.83 -16.32 6.52
N ASP A 34 -0.09 -15.45 6.12
CA ASP A 34 -1.45 -15.85 5.76
C ASP A 34 -1.98 -14.98 4.61
N ARG A 35 -2.36 -15.67 3.54
CA ARG A 35 -2.90 -15.07 2.31
C ARG A 35 -4.43 -15.02 2.29
N THR A 36 -5.09 -15.76 3.16
CA THR A 36 -6.55 -15.76 3.24
C THR A 36 -7.02 -14.58 4.08
N LEU A 37 -8.27 -14.20 3.84
CA LEU A 37 -8.97 -13.15 4.56
C LEU A 37 -10.37 -13.65 4.79
N ASP A 38 -10.78 -13.69 6.06
CA ASP A 38 -12.06 -14.25 6.47
C ASP A 38 -13.08 -13.15 6.76
N SER A 39 -12.63 -11.90 6.92
CA SER A 39 -13.47 -10.77 7.26
C SER A 39 -13.04 -9.46 6.62
N VAL A 40 -13.98 -8.53 6.48
CA VAL A 40 -13.69 -7.15 6.06
C VAL A 40 -12.74 -6.46 7.05
N PHE A 41 -12.81 -6.81 8.34
CA PHE A 41 -11.91 -6.24 9.34
C PHE A 41 -10.45 -6.66 9.11
N GLU A 42 -10.20 -7.90 8.69
CA GLU A 42 -8.85 -8.33 8.31
C GLU A 42 -8.34 -7.60 7.08
N VAL A 43 -9.19 -7.32 6.09
CA VAL A 43 -8.81 -6.45 4.95
C VAL A 43 -8.36 -5.09 5.48
N LEU A 44 -9.15 -4.44 6.33
CA LEU A 44 -8.81 -3.14 6.91
C LEU A 44 -7.52 -3.20 7.73
N TYR A 45 -7.34 -4.24 8.52
CA TYR A 45 -6.16 -4.46 9.34
C TYR A 45 -4.89 -4.63 8.47
N LYS A 46 -4.92 -5.53 7.47
CA LYS A 46 -3.76 -5.77 6.57
C LYS A 46 -3.48 -4.59 5.65
N VAL A 47 -4.46 -3.74 5.35
CA VAL A 47 -4.29 -2.49 4.57
C VAL A 47 -3.81 -1.31 5.43
N SER A 48 -4.07 -1.35 6.74
CA SER A 48 -3.77 -0.23 7.65
C SER A 48 -2.30 0.25 7.65
N PRO A 49 -1.25 -0.61 7.53
CA PRO A 49 0.12 -0.12 7.49
C PRO A 49 0.37 0.82 6.31
N LEU A 50 -0.21 0.50 5.14
CA LEU A 50 -0.09 1.33 3.94
C LEU A 50 -0.81 2.67 4.11
N VAL A 51 -2.01 2.67 4.70
CA VAL A 51 -2.76 3.91 4.99
C VAL A 51 -1.98 4.81 5.94
N PHE A 52 -1.44 4.26 7.02
CA PHE A 52 -0.60 5.03 7.94
C PHE A 52 0.68 5.55 7.27
N ALA A 53 1.32 4.74 6.44
CA ALA A 53 2.49 5.19 5.68
C ALA A 53 2.15 6.34 4.70
N VAL A 54 1.00 6.30 4.02
CA VAL A 54 0.51 7.42 3.20
C VAL A 54 0.36 8.70 4.02
N LEU A 55 -0.24 8.61 5.22
CA LEU A 55 -0.38 9.76 6.12
C LEU A 55 0.98 10.32 6.56
N ALA A 56 1.93 9.43 6.88
CA ALA A 56 3.29 9.80 7.23
C ALA A 56 4.00 10.53 6.08
N VAL A 57 3.94 9.99 4.87
CA VAL A 57 4.54 10.59 3.67
C VAL A 57 3.90 11.94 3.36
N ALA A 58 2.57 12.07 3.45
CA ALA A 58 1.87 13.33 3.23
C ALA A 58 2.30 14.42 4.25
N GLY A 59 2.50 14.02 5.50
CA GLY A 59 2.98 14.89 6.58
C GLY A 59 4.49 15.15 6.57
N PHE A 60 5.28 14.37 5.84
CA PHE A 60 6.74 14.43 5.88
C PHE A 60 7.26 15.82 5.50
N PRO A 61 8.22 16.39 6.26
CA PRO A 61 8.69 17.76 6.02
C PRO A 61 9.49 17.86 4.72
N ARG A 62 9.17 18.86 3.89
CA ARG A 62 9.97 19.20 2.71
C ARG A 62 11.18 20.02 3.18
N ARG A 63 12.37 19.42 3.21
CA ARG A 63 13.63 20.13 3.48
C ARG A 63 14.42 20.30 2.19
N PRO A 64 14.79 21.54 1.80
CA PRO A 64 15.67 21.78 0.66
C PRO A 64 16.98 20.99 0.83
N GLY A 65 17.47 20.37 -0.25
CA GLY A 65 18.75 19.66 -0.28
C GLY A 65 18.74 18.23 0.29
N LEU A 66 17.75 17.83 1.09
CA LEU A 66 17.69 16.49 1.66
C LEU A 66 17.05 15.45 0.72
N GLY A 67 16.30 15.90 -0.30
CA GLY A 67 15.53 15.03 -1.18
C GLY A 67 16.37 14.00 -1.93
N LEU A 68 17.46 14.42 -2.57
CA LEU A 68 18.34 13.50 -3.31
C LEU A 68 18.98 12.48 -2.37
N ALA A 69 19.49 12.91 -1.21
CA ALA A 69 20.11 12.01 -0.24
C ALA A 69 19.12 10.95 0.27
N LEU A 70 17.86 11.33 0.54
CA LEU A 70 16.82 10.39 0.96
C LEU A 70 16.40 9.44 -0.17
N LEU A 71 16.38 9.89 -1.42
CA LEU A 71 16.13 9.02 -2.56
C LEU A 71 17.29 8.03 -2.76
N CYS A 72 18.53 8.48 -2.66
CA CYS A 72 19.69 7.58 -2.69
C CYS A 72 19.65 6.56 -1.54
N ALA A 73 19.30 6.99 -0.33
CA ALA A 73 19.14 6.10 0.81
C ALA A 73 18.00 5.08 0.58
N LEU A 74 16.89 5.50 -0.03
CA LEU A 74 15.79 4.61 -0.41
C LEU A 74 16.26 3.55 -1.43
N VAL A 75 17.03 3.95 -2.44
CA VAL A 75 17.58 3.03 -3.45
C VAL A 75 18.57 2.04 -2.82
N VAL A 76 19.46 2.52 -1.95
CA VAL A 76 20.40 1.66 -1.23
C VAL A 76 19.67 0.68 -0.32
N GLY A 77 18.65 1.13 0.41
CA GLY A 77 17.82 0.28 1.24
C GLY A 77 17.01 -0.74 0.42
N TYR A 78 16.49 -0.33 -0.73
CA TYR A 78 15.82 -1.24 -1.66
C TYR A 78 16.77 -2.33 -2.15
N MET A 79 17.89 -1.96 -2.79
CA MET A 79 18.81 -2.94 -3.38
C MET A 79 19.52 -3.80 -2.32
N GLY A 80 19.96 -3.16 -1.23
CA GLY A 80 20.77 -3.84 -0.20
C GLY A 80 19.94 -4.69 0.77
N VAL A 81 18.64 -4.46 0.87
CA VAL A 81 17.78 -5.20 1.82
C VAL A 81 16.55 -5.76 1.13
N LEU A 82 15.65 -4.93 0.62
CA LEU A 82 14.33 -5.40 0.18
C LEU A 82 14.40 -6.33 -1.04
N ASP A 83 15.17 -5.96 -2.05
CA ASP A 83 15.39 -6.77 -3.24
C ASP A 83 16.12 -8.07 -2.91
N THR A 84 17.15 -7.99 -2.06
CA THR A 84 17.87 -9.18 -1.57
C THR A 84 16.91 -10.14 -0.86
N VAL A 85 16.09 -9.65 0.07
CA VAL A 85 15.10 -10.47 0.78
C VAL A 85 14.04 -11.02 -0.19
N ASN A 86 13.60 -10.24 -1.18
CA ASN A 86 12.67 -10.70 -2.22
C ASN A 86 13.25 -11.90 -2.99
N VAL A 87 14.49 -11.78 -3.45
CA VAL A 87 15.20 -12.84 -4.18
C VAL A 87 15.35 -14.09 -3.33
N LEU A 88 15.67 -13.94 -2.03
CA LEU A 88 15.74 -15.09 -1.13
C LEU A 88 14.40 -15.82 -0.97
N HIS A 89 13.27 -15.09 -0.89
CA HIS A 89 11.95 -15.72 -0.87
C HIS A 89 11.62 -16.43 -2.18
N VAL A 90 12.01 -15.87 -3.32
CA VAL A 90 11.83 -16.51 -4.63
C VAL A 90 12.65 -17.80 -4.72
N PHE A 91 13.91 -17.79 -4.29
CA PHE A 91 14.75 -18.99 -4.27
C PHE A 91 14.22 -20.04 -3.30
N ALA A 92 13.85 -19.64 -2.07
CA ALA A 92 13.27 -20.55 -1.09
C ALA A 92 11.99 -21.23 -1.61
N TYR A 93 11.13 -20.49 -2.31
CA TYR A 93 9.95 -21.06 -2.96
C TYR A 93 10.33 -22.02 -4.10
N ALA A 94 11.26 -21.63 -4.97
CA ALA A 94 11.68 -22.43 -6.12
C ALA A 94 12.34 -23.76 -5.71
N GLU A 95 13.10 -23.74 -4.62
CA GLU A 95 13.84 -24.90 -4.08
C GLU A 95 13.01 -25.74 -3.10
N SER A 96 11.82 -25.27 -2.69
CA SER A 96 10.96 -25.99 -1.76
C SER A 96 10.45 -27.31 -2.34
N ALA A 97 10.55 -28.38 -1.54
CA ALA A 97 9.94 -29.68 -1.84
C ALA A 97 8.40 -29.62 -1.82
N ASP A 98 7.82 -28.68 -1.06
CA ASP A 98 6.38 -28.40 -1.05
C ASP A 98 6.14 -26.92 -1.35
N GLN A 99 5.94 -26.62 -2.63
CA GLN A 99 5.65 -25.26 -3.10
C GLN A 99 4.31 -24.74 -2.58
N LYS A 100 3.32 -25.59 -2.31
CA LYS A 100 2.02 -25.14 -1.79
C LYS A 100 2.17 -24.60 -0.37
N ALA A 101 2.98 -25.27 0.45
CA ALA A 101 3.29 -24.82 1.80
C ALA A 101 4.18 -23.56 1.83
N ALA A 102 5.11 -23.41 0.87
CA ALA A 102 6.01 -22.26 0.80
C ALA A 102 5.38 -21.00 0.16
N PHE A 103 4.32 -21.15 -0.65
CA PHE A 103 3.70 -20.04 -1.37
C PHE A 103 3.21 -18.87 -0.51
N PRO A 104 2.59 -19.07 0.67
CA PRO A 104 2.09 -17.95 1.49
C PRO A 104 3.19 -16.96 1.91
N GLU A 105 4.38 -17.44 2.24
CA GLU A 105 5.55 -16.61 2.60
C GLU A 105 5.97 -15.72 1.42
N LEU A 106 6.20 -16.33 0.25
CA LEU A 106 6.55 -15.60 -0.96
C LEU A 106 5.46 -14.58 -1.31
N TYR A 107 4.19 -15.00 -1.32
CA TYR A 107 3.06 -14.16 -1.71
C TYR A 107 2.89 -12.96 -0.78
N GLN A 108 3.01 -13.16 0.53
CA GLN A 108 2.98 -12.07 1.51
C GLN A 108 4.09 -11.05 1.25
N PHE A 109 5.31 -11.52 0.98
CA PHE A 109 6.42 -10.62 0.66
C PHE A 109 6.21 -9.87 -0.66
N MET A 110 5.65 -10.52 -1.69
CA MET A 110 5.30 -9.86 -2.96
C MET A 110 4.26 -8.75 -2.77
N ILE A 111 3.23 -8.97 -1.95
CA ILE A 111 2.25 -7.92 -1.61
C ILE A 111 2.91 -6.75 -0.86
N PHE A 112 3.82 -7.06 0.06
CA PHE A 112 4.61 -6.04 0.74
C PHE A 112 5.42 -5.21 -0.25
N MET A 113 6.08 -5.84 -1.24
CA MET A 113 6.84 -5.14 -2.28
C MET A 113 5.97 -4.24 -3.16
N ASN A 114 4.74 -4.66 -3.49
CA ASN A 114 3.77 -3.81 -4.20
C ASN A 114 3.44 -2.55 -3.39
N SER A 115 3.17 -2.71 -2.09
CA SER A 115 2.88 -1.60 -1.18
C SER A 115 4.09 -0.67 -1.01
N PHE A 116 5.29 -1.24 -0.87
CA PHE A 116 6.54 -0.49 -0.81
C PHE A 116 6.76 0.34 -2.09
N THR A 117 6.52 -0.24 -3.27
CA THR A 117 6.68 0.46 -4.55
C THR A 117 5.78 1.68 -4.64
N VAL A 118 4.51 1.53 -4.24
CA VAL A 118 3.57 2.66 -4.16
C VAL A 118 4.08 3.74 -3.20
N LEU A 119 4.55 3.36 -2.02
CA LEU A 119 5.09 4.29 -1.03
C LEU A 119 6.37 4.99 -1.51
N ALA A 120 7.26 4.28 -2.20
CA ALA A 120 8.48 4.83 -2.78
C ALA A 120 8.15 5.92 -3.81
N VAL A 121 7.17 5.67 -4.69
CA VAL A 121 6.69 6.66 -5.67
C VAL A 121 6.05 7.86 -4.98
N LEU A 122 5.21 7.66 -3.96
CA LEU A 122 4.59 8.75 -3.21
C LEU A 122 5.62 9.57 -2.44
N PHE A 123 6.65 8.93 -1.89
CA PHE A 123 7.74 9.61 -1.20
C PHE A 123 8.58 10.42 -2.17
N ALA A 124 8.91 9.88 -3.34
CA ALA A 124 9.56 10.64 -4.41
C ALA A 124 8.70 11.83 -4.86
N TYR A 125 7.38 11.63 -5.02
CA TYR A 125 6.45 12.71 -5.35
C TYR A 125 6.43 13.82 -4.28
N ARG A 126 6.45 13.44 -2.99
CA ARG A 126 6.56 14.39 -1.87
C ARG A 126 7.88 15.16 -1.89
N LEU A 127 9.00 14.47 -2.06
CA LEU A 127 10.34 15.06 -2.11
C LEU A 127 10.53 15.97 -3.33
N GLY A 128 9.89 15.63 -4.46
CA GLY A 128 9.81 16.45 -5.67
C GLY A 128 8.97 17.72 -5.53
N GLY A 129 8.42 17.99 -4.34
CA GLY A 129 7.78 19.26 -4.01
C GLY A 129 6.25 19.20 -3.94
N ALA A 130 5.62 18.04 -4.14
CA ALA A 130 4.17 17.91 -3.99
C ALA A 130 3.70 18.35 -2.59
N SER A 131 2.58 19.07 -2.54
CA SER A 131 1.95 19.48 -1.29
C SER A 131 1.33 18.27 -0.57
N GLY A 132 1.13 18.39 0.75
CA GLY A 132 0.68 17.24 1.57
C GLY A 132 -0.72 16.76 1.16
N ASP A 133 -1.60 17.68 0.77
CA ASP A 133 -2.94 17.38 0.25
C ASP A 133 -2.88 16.59 -1.08
N ARG A 134 -1.94 16.92 -1.98
CA ARG A 134 -1.76 16.18 -3.24
C ARG A 134 -1.24 14.77 -2.99
N VAL A 135 -0.27 14.63 -2.09
CA VAL A 135 0.27 13.33 -1.70
C VAL A 135 -0.78 12.48 -1.00
N LEU A 136 -1.59 13.07 -0.13
CA LEU A 136 -2.68 12.37 0.54
C LEU A 136 -3.71 11.85 -0.47
N LYS A 137 -4.16 12.69 -1.41
CA LYS A 137 -5.10 12.28 -2.46
C LYS A 137 -4.51 11.19 -3.36
N ALA A 138 -3.27 11.38 -3.81
CA ALA A 138 -2.58 10.38 -4.62
C ALA A 138 -2.43 9.05 -3.86
N GLY A 139 -2.02 9.09 -2.59
CA GLY A 139 -1.81 7.90 -1.79
C GLY A 139 -3.09 7.15 -1.46
N LEU A 140 -4.18 7.85 -1.11
CA LEU A 140 -5.48 7.21 -0.89
C LEU A 140 -6.06 6.63 -2.19
N ALA A 141 -5.88 7.31 -3.32
CA ALA A 141 -6.23 6.77 -4.63
C ALA A 141 -5.40 5.52 -4.97
N SER A 142 -4.08 5.52 -4.68
CA SER A 142 -3.22 4.36 -4.86
C SER A 142 -3.61 3.18 -3.96
N VAL A 143 -4.01 3.42 -2.70
CA VAL A 143 -4.54 2.37 -1.80
C VAL A 143 -5.77 1.71 -2.43
N LEU A 144 -6.71 2.51 -2.95
CA LEU A 144 -7.91 1.99 -3.62
C LEU A 144 -7.56 1.13 -4.84
N VAL A 145 -6.54 1.53 -5.62
CA VAL A 145 -6.05 0.74 -6.76
C VAL A 145 -5.36 -0.55 -6.32
N VAL A 146 -4.56 -0.53 -5.25
CA VAL A 146 -3.87 -1.71 -4.73
C VAL A 146 -4.87 -2.79 -4.30
N VAL A 147 -5.96 -2.38 -3.65
CA VAL A 147 -6.99 -3.31 -3.16
C VAL A 147 -8.10 -3.60 -4.16
N SER A 148 -8.01 -3.09 -5.40
CA SER A 148 -9.12 -3.13 -6.36
C SER A 148 -9.31 -4.49 -7.05
N GLY A 149 -8.42 -5.45 -6.83
CA GLY A 149 -8.37 -6.68 -7.63
C GLY A 149 -7.75 -6.49 -9.03
N LEU A 150 -7.13 -5.34 -9.31
CA LEU A 150 -6.48 -5.10 -10.61
C LEU A 150 -5.37 -6.13 -10.88
N ASN A 151 -4.59 -6.47 -9.84
CA ASN A 151 -3.53 -7.45 -9.96
C ASN A 151 -4.10 -8.86 -10.20
N ASP A 152 -5.20 -9.24 -9.54
CA ASP A 152 -5.88 -10.51 -9.76
C ASP A 152 -6.43 -10.64 -11.18
N LEU A 153 -7.04 -9.58 -11.71
CA LEU A 153 -7.52 -9.54 -13.08
C LEU A 153 -6.36 -9.60 -14.08
N SER A 154 -5.27 -8.89 -13.79
CA SER A 154 -4.08 -8.90 -14.64
C SER A 154 -3.43 -10.28 -14.65
N MET A 155 -3.35 -10.96 -13.50
CA MET A 155 -2.91 -12.35 -13.41
C MET A 155 -3.84 -13.30 -14.17
N TRP A 156 -5.16 -13.11 -14.07
CA TRP A 156 -6.13 -13.89 -14.84
C TRP A 156 -5.99 -13.70 -16.37
N VAL A 157 -5.75 -12.47 -16.82
CA VAL A 157 -5.56 -12.15 -18.24
C VAL A 157 -4.24 -12.68 -18.78
N LEU A 158 -3.14 -12.42 -18.07
CA LEU A 158 -1.76 -12.64 -18.54
C LEU A 158 -1.19 -14.00 -18.16
N GLY A 159 -1.78 -14.69 -17.18
CA GLY A 159 -1.32 -15.99 -16.72
C GLY A 159 -1.52 -17.09 -17.77
N ASP A 160 -0.63 -18.07 -17.75
CA ASP A 160 -0.79 -19.32 -18.47
C ASP A 160 -1.71 -20.25 -17.68
N TRP A 161 -2.79 -20.70 -18.31
CA TRP A 161 -3.80 -21.57 -17.70
C TRP A 161 -3.90 -22.89 -18.49
N PRO A 162 -3.06 -23.89 -18.18
CA PRO A 162 -3.01 -25.15 -18.92
C PRO A 162 -4.35 -25.91 -18.93
N GLU A 163 -5.14 -25.75 -17.87
CA GLU A 163 -6.46 -26.38 -17.71
C GLU A 163 -7.62 -25.47 -18.19
N GLY A 164 -7.29 -24.35 -18.83
CA GLY A 164 -8.24 -23.31 -19.23
C GLY A 164 -8.42 -22.23 -18.17
N ARG A 165 -8.84 -21.04 -18.60
CA ARG A 165 -9.05 -19.88 -17.70
C ARG A 165 -10.18 -20.16 -16.70
N PRO A 166 -9.95 -19.96 -15.39
CA PRO A 166 -10.98 -20.22 -14.39
C PRO A 166 -12.11 -19.19 -14.48
N ALA A 167 -13.35 -19.62 -14.25
CA ALA A 167 -14.53 -18.75 -14.24
C ALA A 167 -14.66 -17.93 -12.94
N THR A 168 -13.95 -18.34 -11.88
CA THR A 168 -13.94 -17.70 -10.55
C THR A 168 -12.50 -17.50 -10.09
N LEU A 169 -12.27 -16.47 -9.28
CA LEU A 169 -10.94 -16.12 -8.74
C LEU A 169 -10.85 -16.60 -7.29
N SER A 170 -10.57 -17.89 -7.08
CA SER A 170 -10.55 -18.51 -5.74
C SER A 170 -9.46 -17.97 -4.81
N TRP A 171 -8.46 -17.29 -5.35
CA TRP A 171 -7.38 -16.64 -4.60
C TRP A 171 -7.72 -15.21 -4.13
N ALA A 172 -8.76 -14.58 -4.69
CA ALA A 172 -9.10 -13.18 -4.41
C ALA A 172 -9.94 -13.04 -3.12
N SER A 173 -9.39 -13.48 -1.99
CA SER A 173 -10.06 -13.48 -0.67
C SER A 173 -10.55 -12.08 -0.25
N HIS A 174 -9.78 -11.03 -0.56
CA HIS A 174 -10.17 -9.64 -0.28
C HIS A 174 -11.42 -9.16 -1.01
N ILE A 175 -11.80 -9.79 -2.13
CA ILE A 175 -13.09 -9.57 -2.80
C ILE A 175 -14.14 -10.52 -2.23
N ALA A 176 -13.75 -11.77 -1.98
CA ALA A 176 -14.64 -12.82 -1.49
C ALA A 176 -15.35 -12.43 -0.18
N VAL A 177 -14.65 -11.76 0.74
CA VAL A 177 -15.25 -11.28 2.01
C VAL A 177 -16.41 -10.29 1.82
N PHE A 178 -16.51 -9.61 0.67
CA PHE A 178 -17.62 -8.71 0.37
C PHE A 178 -18.79 -9.40 -0.32
N VAL A 179 -18.54 -10.52 -1.02
CA VAL A 179 -19.54 -11.19 -1.87
C VAL A 179 -19.95 -12.58 -1.37
N GLY A 180 -19.33 -13.07 -0.29
CA GLY A 180 -19.71 -14.31 0.39
C GLY A 180 -19.15 -15.59 -0.25
N GLY A 181 -18.14 -15.50 -1.11
CA GLY A 181 -17.51 -16.65 -1.77
C GLY A 181 -16.54 -16.25 -2.89
N PRO A 182 -15.92 -17.22 -3.59
CA PRO A 182 -15.02 -16.92 -4.71
C PRO A 182 -15.72 -16.05 -5.77
N PRO A 183 -15.20 -14.84 -6.08
CA PRO A 183 -15.85 -13.94 -7.04
C PRO A 183 -15.76 -14.52 -8.45
N SER A 184 -16.82 -14.35 -9.24
CA SER A 184 -16.73 -14.53 -10.68
C SER A 184 -15.85 -13.45 -11.31
N VAL A 185 -15.34 -13.69 -12.52
CA VAL A 185 -14.55 -12.68 -13.25
C VAL A 185 -15.34 -11.38 -13.43
N ALA A 186 -16.65 -11.47 -13.74
CA ALA A 186 -17.50 -10.29 -13.89
C ALA A 186 -17.62 -9.49 -12.57
N VAL A 187 -17.77 -10.18 -11.43
CA VAL A 187 -17.78 -9.54 -10.10
C VAL A 187 -16.45 -8.84 -9.82
N ALA A 188 -15.32 -9.48 -10.11
CA ALA A 188 -14.00 -8.87 -9.94
C ALA A 188 -13.79 -7.63 -10.83
N VAL A 189 -14.26 -7.66 -12.08
CA VAL A 189 -14.22 -6.49 -12.99
C VAL A 189 -15.05 -5.33 -12.43
N VAL A 190 -16.28 -5.59 -11.96
CA VAL A 190 -17.13 -4.56 -11.35
C VAL A 190 -16.48 -4.01 -10.08
N PHE A 191 -15.94 -4.88 -9.22
CA PHE A 191 -15.24 -4.47 -8.01
C PHE A 191 -14.05 -3.56 -8.33
N CYS A 192 -13.23 -3.90 -9.33
CA CYS A 192 -12.12 -3.07 -9.77
C CYS A 192 -12.59 -1.72 -10.33
N ALA A 193 -13.63 -1.72 -11.17
CA ALA A 193 -14.18 -0.49 -11.74
C ALA A 193 -14.71 0.47 -10.67
N VAL A 194 -15.40 -0.05 -9.65
CA VAL A 194 -15.88 0.74 -8.50
C VAL A 194 -14.69 1.41 -7.78
N HIS A 195 -13.61 0.68 -7.53
CA HIS A 195 -12.42 1.25 -6.88
C HIS A 195 -11.76 2.34 -7.72
N PHE A 196 -11.73 2.20 -9.05
CA PHE A 196 -11.20 3.24 -9.94
C PHE A 196 -12.07 4.50 -9.94
N VAL A 197 -13.40 4.34 -9.92
CA VAL A 197 -14.32 5.47 -9.75
C VAL A 197 -14.09 6.16 -8.40
N LEU A 198 -13.97 5.40 -7.32
CA LEU A 198 -13.67 5.94 -5.99
C LEU A 198 -12.31 6.66 -5.95
N ALA A 199 -11.29 6.10 -6.60
CA ALA A 199 -9.98 6.74 -6.72
C ALA A 199 -10.07 8.07 -7.50
N GLY A 200 -10.82 8.09 -8.59
CA GLY A 200 -11.13 9.32 -9.34
C GLY A 200 -11.84 10.37 -8.50
N ILE A 201 -12.83 9.95 -7.69
CA ILE A 201 -13.53 10.84 -6.74
C ILE A 201 -12.54 11.42 -5.73
N VAL A 202 -11.70 10.59 -5.08
CA VAL A 202 -10.67 11.04 -4.13
C VAL A 202 -9.74 12.07 -4.77
N LEU A 203 -9.31 11.84 -6.01
CA LEU A 203 -8.48 12.78 -6.77
C LEU A 203 -9.22 14.07 -7.15
N ALA A 204 -10.55 14.05 -7.25
CA ALA A 204 -11.36 15.24 -7.51
C ALA A 204 -11.68 16.06 -6.23
N LEU A 205 -11.58 15.46 -5.04
CA LEU A 205 -11.95 16.14 -3.79
C LEU A 205 -11.13 17.42 -3.55
N PRO A 206 -11.76 18.54 -3.12
CA PRO A 206 -11.08 19.81 -2.87
C PRO A 206 -10.44 19.85 -1.47
N VAL A 207 -9.67 18.83 -1.12
CA VAL A 207 -9.08 18.62 0.23
C VAL A 207 -8.36 19.86 0.76
N ARG A 208 -7.61 20.57 -0.09
CA ARG A 208 -6.95 21.82 0.28
C ARG A 208 -7.92 22.88 0.81
N ARG A 209 -9.06 23.08 0.12
CA ARG A 209 -10.07 24.06 0.53
C ARG A 209 -10.70 23.70 1.88
N TRP A 210 -10.84 22.40 2.17
CA TRP A 210 -11.35 21.95 3.46
C TRP A 210 -10.32 22.12 4.58
N ALA A 211 -9.05 21.78 4.31
CA ALA A 211 -7.95 21.98 5.26
C ALA A 211 -7.78 23.46 5.62
N ASP A 212 -7.84 24.35 4.62
CA ASP A 212 -7.71 25.80 4.82
C ASP A 212 -8.86 26.39 5.67
N ARG A 213 -10.05 25.76 5.67
CA ARG A 213 -11.19 26.16 6.51
C ARG A 213 -11.11 25.64 7.95
N LEU A 214 -10.60 24.41 8.13
CA LEU A 214 -10.52 23.74 9.43
C LEU A 214 -9.30 24.17 10.24
N LEU A 215 -8.25 24.64 9.56
CA LEU A 215 -7.04 25.16 10.16
C LEU A 215 -6.84 26.60 9.70
N PRO A 216 -7.63 27.57 10.21
CA PRO A 216 -7.39 28.98 9.94
C PRO A 216 -5.92 29.26 10.28
N ALA A 217 -5.20 29.91 9.35
CA ALA A 217 -3.82 30.29 9.57
C ALA A 217 -3.75 31.00 10.92
N ALA A 218 -2.99 30.44 11.85
CA ALA A 218 -2.65 31.14 13.08
C ALA A 218 -1.94 32.43 12.63
N ALA A 219 -2.63 33.55 12.79
CA ALA A 219 -2.09 34.88 12.55
C ALA A 219 -0.90 35.15 13.46
#